data_AF-L7MCE1-F1
#
_entry.id   AF-L7MCE1-F1
#
_cell.length_a   1.000
_cell.length_b   1.000
_cell.length_c   1.000
_cell.angle_alpha   90.00
_cell.angle_beta   90.00
_cell.angle_gamma   90.00
#
_symmetry.space_group_name_H-M   'P 1'
#
loop_
_entity.id
_entity.type
_entity.pdbx_description
1 polymer ?
#
loop_
_entity_poly.entity_id
_entity_poly.type
_entity_poly.pdbx_seq_one_letter_code
_entity_poly.pdbx_strand_id
1 'polypeptide(L)'
;MEVKVQFFHVALLILFFGSLLSRTNGRTSSSLSVVGIAQPCSIHKRCARGLCCLKQGQRKTCHSLSRHRQPCSSRIMEGYYYERHCPCQTGTCRGNICT
;
A
#
# COMPACT_ATOMS: atom_id res chain seq x y z
N MET A 1 58.75 11.37 -16.33
CA MET A 1 58.16 10.33 -15.44
C MET A 1 56.75 10.78 -15.06
N GLU A 2 55.88 10.98 -16.05
CA GLU A 2 54.76 11.93 -15.89
C GLU A 2 53.38 11.33 -16.17
N VAL A 3 53.29 10.02 -16.36
CA VAL A 3 52.03 9.37 -16.79
C VAL A 3 51.27 8.71 -15.62
N LYS A 4 51.89 8.61 -14.43
CA LYS A 4 51.28 7.96 -13.24
C LYS A 4 50.32 8.87 -12.45
N VAL A 5 50.54 10.20 -12.50
CA VAL A 5 49.76 11.16 -11.70
C VAL A 5 48.36 11.35 -12.28
N GLN A 6 48.23 11.44 -13.61
CA GLN A 6 46.94 11.64 -14.27
C GLN A 6 45.99 10.45 -14.08
N PHE A 7 46.55 9.23 -14.06
CA PHE A 7 45.78 8.00 -13.84
C PHE A 7 45.24 7.89 -12.40
N PHE A 8 46.00 8.37 -11.40
CA PHE A 8 45.63 8.30 -9.99
C PHE A 8 44.47 9.26 -9.66
N HIS A 9 44.46 10.45 -10.25
CA HIS A 9 43.35 11.41 -10.09
C HIS A 9 42.06 10.94 -10.77
N VAL A 10 42.17 10.32 -11.96
CA VAL A 10 41.02 9.73 -12.65
C VAL A 10 40.42 8.58 -11.84
N ALA A 11 41.26 7.72 -11.25
CA ALA A 11 40.80 6.64 -10.37
C ALA A 11 40.08 7.17 -9.11
N LEU A 12 40.55 8.26 -8.52
CA LEU A 12 39.91 8.87 -7.34
C LEU A 12 38.54 9.46 -7.66
N LEU A 13 38.38 10.07 -8.84
CA LEU A 13 37.11 10.63 -9.31
C LEU A 13 36.07 9.55 -9.62
N ILE A 14 36.47 8.40 -10.20
CA ILE A 14 35.56 7.29 -10.51
C ILE A 14 35.04 6.62 -9.23
N LEU A 15 35.87 6.50 -8.19
CA LEU A 15 35.44 5.96 -6.88
C LEU A 15 34.52 6.94 -6.12
N PHE A 16 34.75 8.26 -6.22
CA PHE A 16 33.88 9.26 -5.62
C PHE A 16 32.51 9.37 -6.33
N PHE A 17 32.47 9.38 -7.66
CA PHE A 17 31.21 9.47 -8.42
C PHE A 17 30.47 8.13 -8.56
N GLY A 18 31.16 6.99 -8.43
CA GLY A 18 30.56 5.64 -8.51
C GLY A 18 29.59 5.30 -7.36
N SER A 19 29.57 6.11 -6.31
CA SER A 19 28.66 5.95 -5.17
C SER A 19 27.23 6.46 -5.44
N LEU A 20 26.99 7.17 -6.55
CA LEU A 20 25.66 7.73 -6.87
C LEU A 20 24.70 6.75 -7.58
N LEU A 21 25.15 5.55 -7.94
CA LEU A 21 24.23 4.46 -8.23
C LEU A 21 23.82 3.81 -6.91
N SER A 22 23.10 4.60 -6.10
CA SER A 22 22.23 4.07 -5.06
C SER A 22 21.37 3.01 -5.73
N ARG A 23 21.70 1.77 -5.40
CA ARG A 23 20.98 0.56 -5.76
C ARG A 23 19.57 0.73 -5.19
N THR A 24 18.68 1.42 -5.92
CA THR A 24 17.25 1.23 -5.79
C THR A 24 16.96 -0.15 -6.37
N ASN A 25 17.43 -1.17 -5.64
CA ASN A 25 16.76 -2.44 -5.65
C ASN A 25 15.42 -2.15 -4.97
N GLY A 26 14.51 -1.55 -5.74
CA GLY A 26 13.11 -1.56 -5.48
C GLY A 26 12.71 -3.03 -5.47
N ARG A 27 13.00 -3.70 -4.35
CA ARG A 27 12.18 -4.81 -3.88
C ARG A 27 10.84 -4.20 -3.46
N THR A 28 10.12 -3.71 -4.46
CA THR A 28 8.67 -3.75 -4.45
C THR A 28 8.28 -4.89 -5.38
N SER A 29 8.88 -6.06 -5.14
CA SER A 29 8.22 -7.31 -5.48
C SER A 29 6.91 -7.25 -4.71
N SER A 30 5.87 -6.86 -5.44
CA SER A 30 4.52 -6.70 -4.98
C SER A 30 3.96 -8.09 -4.71
N SER A 31 4.55 -8.80 -3.75
CA SER A 31 3.85 -9.85 -3.05
C SER A 31 2.79 -9.12 -2.23
N LEU A 32 1.63 -8.95 -2.86
CA LEU A 32 0.44 -8.41 -2.25
C LEU A 32 -0.03 -9.43 -1.21
N SER A 33 0.71 -9.61 -0.10
CA SER A 33 0.35 -10.52 0.96
C SER A 33 -1.02 -10.13 1.46
N VAL A 34 -1.99 -10.97 1.13
CA VAL A 34 -3.38 -10.83 1.53
C VAL A 34 -3.43 -11.06 3.04
N VAL A 35 -3.94 -10.09 3.78
CA VAL A 35 -4.00 -10.12 5.25
C VAL A 35 -5.42 -10.36 5.74
N GLY A 36 -5.51 -10.96 6.92
CA GLY A 36 -6.77 -11.31 7.57
C GLY A 36 -7.43 -10.15 8.33
N ILE A 37 -8.51 -10.48 9.05
CA ILE A 37 -9.24 -9.52 9.89
C ILE A 37 -8.33 -8.86 10.93
N ALA A 38 -8.60 -7.59 11.24
CA ALA A 38 -7.86 -6.74 12.18
C ALA A 38 -6.38 -6.47 11.83
N GLN A 39 -5.85 -7.08 10.77
CA GLN A 39 -4.49 -6.82 10.30
C GLN A 39 -4.39 -5.45 9.62
N PRO A 40 -3.24 -4.77 9.73
CA PRO A 40 -3.02 -3.49 9.11
C PRO A 40 -3.10 -3.60 7.58
N CYS A 41 -3.72 -2.60 6.94
CA CYS A 41 -3.88 -2.56 5.50
C CYS A 41 -3.60 -1.17 4.94
N SER A 42 -2.97 -1.13 3.77
CA SER A 42 -2.75 0.12 3.02
C SER A 42 -3.88 0.36 2.01
N ILE A 43 -4.40 -0.73 1.43
CA ILE A 43 -5.47 -0.73 0.42
C ILE A 43 -6.44 -1.89 0.62
N HIS A 44 -7.67 -1.74 0.14
CA HIS A 44 -8.72 -2.75 0.15
C HIS A 44 -8.26 -4.08 -0.45
N LYS A 45 -7.53 -4.05 -1.58
CA LYS A 45 -7.03 -5.26 -2.26
C LYS A 45 -6.04 -6.09 -1.44
N ARG A 46 -5.48 -5.54 -0.34
CA ARG A 46 -4.63 -6.29 0.60
C ARG A 46 -5.45 -7.16 1.55
N CYS A 47 -6.74 -6.91 1.72
CA CYS A 47 -7.55 -7.69 2.65
C CYS A 47 -8.05 -8.97 1.98
N ALA A 48 -8.20 -10.04 2.77
CA ALA A 48 -8.79 -11.30 2.31
C ALA A 48 -10.20 -11.09 1.74
N ARG A 49 -10.64 -12.03 0.90
CA ARG A 49 -12.00 -12.01 0.34
C ARG A 49 -13.03 -11.91 1.47
N GLY A 50 -14.06 -11.10 1.27
CA GLY A 50 -15.07 -10.84 2.30
C GLY A 50 -14.66 -9.78 3.33
N LEU A 51 -13.49 -9.15 3.16
CA LEU A 51 -13.02 -8.06 4.01
C LEU A 51 -12.84 -6.76 3.21
N CYS A 52 -12.75 -5.64 3.92
CA CYS A 52 -12.41 -4.33 3.40
C CYS A 52 -11.35 -3.63 4.25
N CYS A 53 -10.53 -2.78 3.63
CA CYS A 53 -9.62 -1.92 4.37
C CYS A 53 -10.38 -0.70 4.90
N LEU A 54 -10.50 -0.59 6.21
CA LEU A 54 -11.29 0.44 6.89
C LEU A 54 -10.39 1.32 7.75
N LYS A 55 -10.55 2.63 7.64
CA LYS A 55 -9.86 3.61 8.48
C LYS A 55 -10.72 3.93 9.71
N GLN A 56 -10.17 3.66 10.89
CA GLN A 56 -10.74 4.04 12.19
C GLN A 56 -9.72 4.90 12.94
N GLY A 57 -9.99 6.20 13.04
CA GLY A 57 -9.01 7.18 13.54
C GLY A 57 -7.75 7.21 12.68
N GLN A 58 -6.60 6.92 13.29
CA GLN A 58 -5.29 6.91 12.62
C GLN A 58 -4.90 5.53 12.06
N ARG A 59 -5.67 4.47 12.33
CA ARG A 59 -5.33 3.10 11.93
C ARG A 59 -6.19 2.64 10.76
N LYS A 60 -5.58 1.88 9.86
CA LYS A 60 -6.25 1.20 8.76
C LYS A 60 -6.09 -0.30 8.94
N THR A 61 -7.19 -0.99 9.07
CA THR A 61 -7.22 -2.44 9.32
C THR A 61 -8.27 -3.13 8.46
N CYS A 62 -8.12 -4.43 8.24
CA CYS A 62 -9.12 -5.20 7.51
C CYS A 62 -10.33 -5.54 8.38
N HIS A 63 -11.52 -5.19 7.93
CA HIS A 63 -12.80 -5.47 8.59
C HIS A 63 -13.72 -6.29 7.69
N SER A 64 -14.69 -6.99 8.26
CA SER A 64 -15.70 -7.70 7.47
C SER A 64 -16.55 -6.75 6.64
N LEU A 65 -16.91 -7.18 5.44
CA LEU A 65 -17.95 -6.51 4.65
C LEU A 65 -19.27 -6.44 5.43
N SER A 66 -20.05 -5.39 5.17
CA SER A 66 -21.34 -5.17 5.84
C SER A 66 -22.38 -6.16 5.34
N ARG A 67 -23.12 -6.79 6.25
CA ARG A 67 -24.20 -7.72 5.92
C ARG A 67 -25.48 -6.98 5.56
N HIS A 68 -26.46 -7.71 5.04
CA HIS A 68 -27.80 -7.16 4.77
C HIS A 68 -28.36 -6.45 6.01
N ARG A 69 -29.01 -5.29 5.79
CA ARG A 69 -29.50 -4.35 6.81
C ARG A 69 -28.45 -3.73 7.74
N GLN A 70 -27.16 -3.92 7.48
CA GLN A 70 -26.11 -3.26 8.25
C GLN A 70 -25.68 -1.93 7.61
N PRO A 71 -25.12 -1.00 8.41
CA PRO A 71 -24.52 0.22 7.90
C PRO A 71 -23.42 -0.06 6.87
N CYS A 72 -23.39 0.73 5.81
CA CYS A 72 -22.40 0.62 4.74
C CYS A 72 -21.92 1.99 4.27
N SER A 73 -20.79 1.99 3.56
CA SER A 73 -20.30 3.18 2.85
C SER A 73 -20.03 2.84 1.40
N SER A 74 -20.57 3.65 0.48
CA SER A 74 -20.46 3.46 -0.97
C SER A 74 -19.20 4.10 -1.55
N ARG A 75 -18.69 5.17 -0.93
CA ARG A 75 -17.48 5.85 -1.39
C ARG A 75 -16.22 5.20 -0.81
N ILE A 76 -15.34 4.79 -1.71
CA ILE A 76 -13.95 4.48 -1.39
C ILE A 76 -13.11 5.76 -1.55
N MET A 77 -12.24 6.05 -0.58
CA MET A 77 -11.33 7.20 -0.68
C MET A 77 -10.20 6.84 -1.65
N GLU A 78 -10.20 7.49 -2.81
CA GLU A 78 -9.20 7.35 -3.90
C GLU A 78 -8.94 5.89 -4.35
N GLY A 79 -9.84 4.95 -4.03
CA GLY A 79 -9.64 3.52 -4.33
C GLY A 79 -8.81 2.75 -3.31
N TYR A 80 -8.43 3.35 -2.17
CA TYR A 80 -7.56 2.75 -1.16
C TYR A 80 -8.35 2.14 0.00
N TYR A 81 -9.17 2.92 0.70
CA TYR A 81 -9.83 2.47 1.93
C TYR A 81 -11.21 3.10 2.11
N TYR A 82 -12.01 2.48 2.98
CA TYR A 82 -13.32 2.98 3.38
C TYR A 82 -13.20 3.77 4.68
N GLU A 83 -14.09 4.73 4.88
CA GLU A 83 -14.26 5.43 6.15
C GLU A 83 -15.58 5.01 6.80
N ARG A 84 -15.59 4.91 8.13
CA ARG A 84 -16.75 4.52 8.96
C ARG A 84 -17.20 3.08 8.79
N HIS A 85 -17.63 2.66 7.60
CA HIS A 85 -18.17 1.31 7.36
C HIS A 85 -17.61 0.68 6.10
N CYS A 86 -17.55 -0.66 6.08
CA CYS A 86 -17.24 -1.41 4.87
C CYS A 86 -18.42 -1.36 3.87
N PRO A 87 -18.17 -1.67 2.58
CA PRO A 87 -19.26 -1.84 1.62
C PRO A 87 -20.03 -3.12 1.91
N CYS A 88 -21.19 -3.26 1.28
CA CYS A 88 -22.03 -4.45 1.42
C CYS A 88 -21.33 -5.69 0.86
N GLN A 89 -21.46 -6.81 1.58
CA GLN A 89 -20.99 -8.11 1.11
C GLN A 89 -21.77 -8.54 -0.14
N THR A 90 -23.07 -8.27 -0.12
CA THR A 90 -24.02 -8.56 -1.21
C THR A 90 -25.04 -7.43 -1.28
N GLY A 91 -25.57 -7.17 -2.47
CA GLY A 91 -26.57 -6.13 -2.69
C GLY A 91 -25.97 -4.74 -2.87
N THR A 92 -26.79 -3.70 -2.65
CA THR A 92 -26.40 -2.30 -2.86
C THR A 92 -26.46 -1.51 -1.56
N CYS A 93 -25.56 -0.56 -1.38
CA CYS A 93 -25.63 0.39 -0.28
C CYS A 93 -26.62 1.52 -0.61
N ARG A 94 -27.84 1.46 -0.07
CA ARG A 94 -28.90 2.47 -0.26
C ARG A 94 -29.20 3.14 1.08
N GLY A 95 -29.14 4.48 1.12
CA GLY A 95 -29.38 5.23 2.37
C GLY A 95 -28.42 4.85 3.51
N ASN A 96 -27.17 4.50 3.18
CA ASN A 96 -26.15 3.98 4.12
C ASN A 96 -26.48 2.62 4.76
N ILE A 97 -27.43 1.87 4.21
CA ILE A 97 -27.80 0.53 4.66
C ILE A 97 -27.70 -0.47 3.50
N CYS A 98 -27.25 -1.68 3.78
CA CYS A 98 -27.22 -2.75 2.79
C CYS A 98 -28.62 -3.28 2.49
N THR A 99 -29.03 -3.16 1.24
CA THR A 99 -30.28 -3.69 0.70
C THR A 99 -29.99 -4.81 -0.28
#